data_AF-A0A8H2VWE6-F1
#
_entry.id   AF-A0A8H2VWE6-F1
#
_cell.length_a   1.000
_cell.length_b   1.000
_cell.length_c   1.000
_cell.angle_alpha   90.00
_cell.angle_beta   90.00
_cell.angle_gamma   90.00
#
_symmetry.space_group_name_H-M   'P 1'
#
loop_
_entity.id
_entity.type
_entity.pdbx_description
1 polymer ?
#
loop_
_entity_poly.entity_id
_entity_poly.type
_entity_poly.pdbx_seq_one_letter_code
_entity_poly.pdbx_strand_id
1 'polypeptide(L)'
;MVYHIAAGGRKVALKIHKYENSDISLSGTPKLNIFFERERNAYNRLSQTSELPPASTPKYYGYINFTKPPQVNRTVRIPRKLFRSTVYRPAVYTDFLVDEVPDEMVLKDPWRSYFMNESGNCILQGVILDEIVAARHIDIYGSDSSNFNIARSGREGLKALHLRGILHGDVKNRLNAMIKRSGDRVIWIDFSMGEECDANAKDKGFRRKARREMREWDRFFEVRKVGK
;
A
#
# COMPACT_ATOMS: atom_id res chain seq x y z
N MET A 1 4.62 0.75 -4.75
CA MET A 1 4.54 1.66 -5.93
C MET A 1 3.10 1.66 -6.42
N VAL A 2 2.56 2.78 -6.87
CA VAL A 2 1.15 2.86 -7.30
C VAL A 2 1.08 3.32 -8.74
N TYR A 3 0.28 2.65 -9.55
CA TYR A 3 0.03 2.95 -10.95
C TYR A 3 -1.45 3.26 -11.19
N HIS A 4 -1.72 4.18 -12.09
CA HIS A 4 -3.06 4.41 -12.62
C HIS A 4 -3.21 3.53 -13.85
N ILE A 5 -4.17 2.60 -13.83
CA ILE A 5 -4.40 1.68 -14.94
C ILE A 5 -5.86 1.74 -15.40
N ALA A 6 -6.09 1.45 -16.67
CA ALA A 6 -7.41 1.24 -17.22
C ALA A 6 -7.64 -0.26 -17.42
N ALA A 7 -8.68 -0.81 -16.81
CA ALA A 7 -9.05 -2.22 -16.91
C ALA A 7 -10.57 -2.36 -16.96
N GLY A 8 -11.10 -3.12 -17.93
CA GLY A 8 -12.54 -3.37 -18.07
C GLY A 8 -13.39 -2.09 -18.17
N GLY A 9 -12.88 -1.06 -18.85
CA GLY A 9 -13.57 0.24 -19.00
C GLY A 9 -13.55 1.13 -17.74
N ARG A 10 -12.82 0.76 -16.69
CA ARG A 10 -12.69 1.54 -15.45
C ARG A 10 -11.25 1.99 -15.24
N LYS A 11 -11.08 3.14 -14.59
CA LYS A 11 -9.79 3.59 -14.07
C LYS A 11 -9.64 3.13 -12.63
N VAL A 12 -8.52 2.48 -12.33
CA VAL A 12 -8.23 1.92 -11.00
C VAL A 12 -6.78 2.22 -10.61
N ALA A 13 -6.51 2.20 -9.31
CA ALA A 13 -5.18 2.27 -8.75
C ALA A 13 -4.63 0.86 -8.51
N LEU A 14 -3.51 0.53 -9.15
CA LEU A 14 -2.77 -0.71 -8.92
C LEU A 14 -1.56 -0.42 -8.03
N LYS A 15 -1.60 -0.91 -6.78
CA LYS A 15 -0.44 -0.82 -5.89
C LYS A 15 0.37 -2.11 -5.95
N ILE A 16 1.58 -1.99 -6.47
CA ILE A 16 2.58 -3.04 -6.54
C ILE A 16 3.43 -3.06 -5.26
N HIS A 17 3.56 -4.26 -4.70
CA HIS A 17 4.48 -4.56 -3.60
C HIS A 17 5.77 -5.11 -4.17
N LYS A 18 6.88 -4.46 -3.80
CA LYS A 18 8.22 -4.87 -4.23
C LYS A 18 8.73 -5.95 -3.28
N TYR A 19 9.54 -6.85 -3.83
CA TYR A 19 10.47 -7.65 -3.04
C TYR A 19 11.77 -6.87 -2.83
N GLU A 20 12.48 -7.18 -1.76
CA GLU A 20 13.87 -6.79 -1.52
C GLU A 20 14.82 -7.89 -2.00
N ASN A 21 16.11 -7.56 -2.20
CA ASN A 21 17.10 -8.55 -2.63
C ASN A 21 17.17 -9.76 -1.67
N SER A 22 16.99 -9.53 -0.37
CA SER A 22 16.98 -10.57 0.67
C SER A 22 15.72 -11.45 0.71
N ASP A 23 14.72 -11.14 -0.11
CA ASP A 23 13.46 -11.88 -0.12
C ASP A 23 13.51 -13.13 -0.98
N ILE A 24 14.59 -13.39 -1.71
CA ILE A 24 14.80 -14.68 -2.40
C ILE A 24 15.67 -15.61 -1.57
N SER A 25 15.30 -16.88 -1.48
CA SER A 25 16.13 -17.90 -0.87
C SER A 25 17.34 -18.22 -1.77
N LEU A 26 18.35 -18.87 -1.18
CA LEU A 26 19.47 -19.45 -1.95
C LEU A 26 18.99 -20.47 -3.00
N SER A 27 17.84 -21.12 -2.77
CA SER A 27 17.21 -22.04 -3.73
C SER A 27 16.40 -21.33 -4.83
N GLY A 28 16.46 -20.00 -4.94
CA GLY A 28 15.78 -19.23 -5.99
C GLY A 28 14.27 -19.10 -5.78
N THR A 29 13.76 -19.35 -4.57
CA THR A 29 12.33 -19.23 -4.26
C THR A 29 12.06 -17.93 -3.49
N PRO A 30 11.16 -17.05 -3.97
CA PRO A 30 10.76 -15.88 -3.22
C PRO A 30 10.07 -16.25 -1.91
N LYS A 31 10.42 -15.57 -0.84
CA LYS A 31 9.69 -15.58 0.44
C LYS A 31 8.31 -14.96 0.23
N LEU A 32 7.40 -15.27 1.16
CA LEU A 32 6.10 -14.64 1.21
C LEU A 32 6.26 -13.11 1.36
N ASN A 33 5.59 -12.33 0.48
CA ASN A 33 5.57 -10.88 0.63
C ASN A 33 4.60 -10.49 1.75
N ILE A 34 5.08 -10.47 3.00
CA ILE A 34 4.24 -10.23 4.18
C ILE A 34 3.52 -8.88 4.13
N PHE A 35 4.09 -7.88 3.45
CA PHE A 35 3.51 -6.54 3.31
C PHE A 35 2.31 -6.56 2.36
N PHE A 36 2.42 -7.29 1.24
CA PHE A 36 1.30 -7.52 0.34
C PHE A 36 0.18 -8.31 1.04
N GLU A 37 0.54 -9.39 1.73
CA GLU A 37 -0.44 -10.25 2.40
C GLU A 37 -1.25 -9.48 3.46
N ARG A 38 -0.58 -8.66 4.28
CA ARG A 38 -1.23 -7.79 5.26
C ARG A 38 -2.20 -6.81 4.61
N GLU A 39 -1.77 -6.13 3.56
CA GLU A 39 -2.62 -5.14 2.89
C GLU A 39 -3.80 -5.79 2.16
N ARG A 40 -3.57 -6.90 1.46
CA ARG A 40 -4.60 -7.70 0.79
C ARG A 40 -5.66 -8.17 1.78
N ASN A 41 -5.23 -8.76 2.90
CA ASN A 41 -6.15 -9.31 3.89
C ASN A 41 -6.98 -8.18 4.55
N ALA A 42 -6.35 -7.05 4.86
CA ALA A 42 -7.04 -5.91 5.45
C ALA A 42 -8.16 -5.42 4.53
N TYR A 43 -7.86 -5.17 3.25
CA TYR A 43 -8.86 -4.75 2.28
C TYR A 43 -9.95 -5.80 2.02
N ASN A 44 -9.57 -7.08 1.98
CA ASN A 44 -10.53 -8.17 1.84
C ASN A 44 -11.55 -8.16 2.99
N ARG A 45 -11.08 -8.02 4.23
CA ARG A 45 -11.93 -7.93 5.41
C ARG A 45 -12.82 -6.69 5.40
N LEU A 46 -12.28 -5.54 5.00
CA LEU A 46 -13.05 -4.30 4.84
C LEU A 46 -14.18 -4.44 3.82
N SER A 47 -13.98 -5.24 2.76
CA SER A 47 -14.97 -5.43 1.70
C SER A 47 -16.15 -6.34 2.09
N GLN A 48 -16.00 -7.16 3.13
CA GLN A 48 -16.97 -8.21 3.49
C GLN A 48 -17.99 -7.76 4.56
N THR A 49 -17.76 -6.66 5.28
CA THR A 49 -18.58 -6.29 6.45
C THR A 49 -19.56 -5.15 6.14
N SER A 50 -20.76 -5.51 5.68
CA SER A 50 -21.84 -4.58 5.30
C SER A 50 -22.58 -3.92 6.47
N GLU A 51 -22.65 -4.59 7.63
CA GLU A 51 -23.44 -4.13 8.79
C GLU A 51 -22.75 -3.07 9.65
N LEU A 52 -21.43 -2.92 9.50
CA LEU A 52 -20.65 -1.92 10.24
C LEU A 52 -20.53 -0.61 9.46
N PRO A 53 -20.42 0.56 10.14
CA PRO A 53 -20.20 1.85 9.47
C PRO A 53 -19.03 1.76 8.48
N PRO A 54 -19.17 2.25 7.24
CA PRO A 54 -18.13 2.06 6.22
C PRO A 54 -16.82 2.67 6.68
N ALA A 55 -15.75 1.88 6.65
CA ALA A 55 -14.41 2.43 6.84
C ALA A 55 -14.11 3.39 5.68
N SER A 56 -13.45 4.50 5.99
CA SER A 56 -13.08 5.47 4.97
C SER A 56 -11.80 5.00 4.28
N THR A 57 -11.96 4.08 3.33
CA THR A 57 -10.87 3.46 2.55
C THR A 57 -11.27 3.42 1.07
N PRO A 58 -10.32 3.33 0.13
CA PRO A 58 -10.66 3.07 -1.26
C PRO A 58 -11.39 1.74 -1.40
N LYS A 59 -12.28 1.63 -2.39
CA LYS A 59 -12.95 0.36 -2.69
C LYS A 59 -11.91 -0.64 -3.21
N TYR A 60 -11.96 -1.85 -2.66
CA TYR A 60 -11.09 -2.95 -3.06
C TYR A 60 -11.74 -3.77 -4.18
N TYR A 61 -10.99 -3.99 -5.26
CA TYR A 61 -11.44 -4.79 -6.41
C TYR A 61 -10.80 -6.18 -6.46
N GLY A 62 -9.85 -6.47 -5.57
CA GLY A 62 -9.11 -7.72 -5.56
C GLY A 62 -7.60 -7.49 -5.70
N TYR A 63 -6.89 -8.55 -6.05
CA TYR A 63 -5.45 -8.53 -6.25
C TYR A 63 -5.08 -9.22 -7.55
N ILE A 64 -3.85 -9.00 -8.00
CA ILE A 64 -3.28 -9.64 -9.17
C ILE A 64 -1.89 -10.19 -8.82
N ASN A 65 -1.64 -11.41 -9.29
CA ASN A 65 -0.33 -12.04 -9.32
C ASN A 65 0.17 -11.96 -10.76
N PHE A 66 1.28 -11.27 -10.97
CA PHE A 66 1.95 -11.26 -12.26
C PHE A 66 2.80 -12.51 -12.34
N THR A 67 2.63 -13.30 -13.40
CA THR A 67 3.51 -14.41 -13.76
C THR A 67 4.47 -14.04 -14.89
N LYS A 68 4.22 -12.90 -15.53
CA LYS A 68 5.06 -12.30 -16.56
C LYS A 68 5.21 -10.80 -16.32
N PRO A 69 6.35 -10.20 -16.69
CA PRO A 69 6.53 -8.76 -16.61
C PRO A 69 5.40 -8.02 -17.35
N PRO A 70 4.65 -7.10 -16.72
CA PRO A 70 3.66 -6.29 -17.42
C PRO A 70 4.26 -5.60 -18.65
N GLN A 71 3.64 -5.86 -19.80
CA GLN A 71 4.00 -5.29 -21.09
C GLN A 71 3.27 -3.95 -21.29
N VAL A 72 3.98 -2.91 -21.71
CA VAL A 72 3.35 -1.65 -22.12
C VAL A 72 3.04 -1.76 -23.61
N ASN A 73 1.77 -1.92 -23.97
CA ASN A 73 1.34 -1.83 -25.36
C ASN A 73 1.54 -0.40 -25.86
N ARG A 74 2.66 -0.13 -26.54
CA ARG A 74 2.83 1.05 -27.40
C ARG A 74 3.24 0.62 -28.80
N THR A 75 2.47 1.10 -29.76
CA THR A 75 2.65 0.97 -31.21
C THR A 75 3.86 1.74 -31.76
N VAL A 76 4.64 2.44 -30.92
CA VAL A 76 5.74 3.30 -31.37
C VAL A 76 7.04 2.89 -30.68
N ARG A 77 8.01 2.44 -31.48
CA ARG A 77 9.41 2.18 -31.11
C ARG A 77 10.10 3.48 -30.68
N ILE A 78 9.86 3.93 -29.45
CA ILE A 78 10.74 4.91 -28.80
C ILE A 78 11.70 4.10 -27.91
N PRO A 79 13.03 4.18 -28.13
CA PRO A 79 13.99 3.58 -27.25
C PRO A 79 13.73 4.08 -25.82
N ARG A 80 13.60 3.13 -24.91
CA ARG A 80 13.53 3.35 -23.47
C ARG A 80 14.38 4.54 -23.03
N LYS A 81 13.77 5.59 -22.47
CA LYS A 81 14.31 6.15 -21.22
C LYS A 81 13.72 5.28 -20.13
N LEU A 82 14.37 4.15 -19.90
CA LEU A 82 14.13 3.29 -18.73
C LEU A 82 13.99 4.21 -17.52
N PHE A 83 12.94 3.99 -16.73
CA PHE A 83 12.66 4.76 -15.53
C PHE A 83 13.97 4.93 -14.75
N ARG A 84 14.56 6.13 -14.78
CA ARG A 84 15.59 6.46 -13.81
C ARG A 84 14.88 6.39 -12.48
N SER A 85 15.17 5.34 -11.73
CA SER A 85 14.90 5.30 -10.31
C SER A 85 15.35 6.65 -9.77
N THR A 86 14.42 7.44 -9.23
CA THR A 86 14.79 8.51 -8.31
C THR A 86 15.70 7.90 -7.23
N VAL A 87 16.60 8.70 -6.69
CA VAL A 87 17.73 8.32 -5.80
C VAL A 87 17.33 7.48 -4.55
N TYR A 88 16.06 7.20 -4.33
CA TYR A 88 15.55 6.38 -3.23
C TYR A 88 15.01 5.02 -3.70
N ARG A 89 15.85 4.01 -3.46
CA ARG A 89 15.56 2.56 -3.41
C ARG A 89 15.18 1.91 -4.75
N PRO A 90 16.15 1.26 -5.41
CA PRO A 90 15.89 0.48 -6.62
C PRO A 90 14.78 -0.55 -6.35
N ALA A 91 13.80 -0.64 -7.25
CA ALA A 91 12.92 -1.80 -7.22
C ALA A 91 13.74 -2.95 -7.78
N VAL A 92 13.83 -4.06 -7.05
CA VAL A 92 14.34 -5.35 -7.55
C VAL A 92 13.85 -5.52 -8.99
N TYR A 93 12.53 -5.54 -9.20
CA TYR A 93 11.89 -5.64 -10.53
C TYR A 93 12.32 -4.61 -11.61
N THR A 94 12.64 -3.36 -11.26
CA THR A 94 13.09 -2.39 -12.28
C THR A 94 14.52 -2.65 -12.70
N ASP A 95 15.40 -3.06 -11.79
CA ASP A 95 16.81 -3.26 -12.10
C ASP A 95 17.03 -4.44 -13.05
N PHE A 96 16.24 -5.52 -12.92
CA PHE A 96 16.28 -6.67 -13.85
C PHE A 96 15.88 -6.30 -15.28
N LEU A 97 14.99 -5.31 -15.45
CA LEU A 97 14.55 -4.86 -16.77
C LEU A 97 15.49 -3.81 -17.39
N VAL A 98 16.38 -3.20 -16.60
CA VAL A 98 17.18 -2.03 -17.01
C VAL A 98 18.59 -2.42 -17.43
N ASP A 99 19.20 -3.41 -16.78
CA ASP A 99 20.59 -3.76 -17.04
C ASP A 99 20.71 -5.05 -17.86
N GLU A 100 21.13 -4.90 -19.13
CA GLU A 100 21.73 -5.98 -19.91
C GLU A 100 23.05 -6.38 -19.22
N VAL A 101 23.13 -7.63 -18.76
CA VAL A 101 24.33 -8.20 -18.16
C VAL A 101 24.67 -9.50 -18.88
N PRO A 102 25.95 -9.91 -18.94
CA PRO A 102 26.34 -11.20 -19.52
C PRO A 102 25.61 -12.37 -18.86
N ASP A 103 25.28 -13.41 -19.62
CA ASP A 103 24.54 -14.60 -19.15
C ASP A 103 25.17 -15.26 -17.90
N GLU A 104 26.50 -15.21 -17.78
CA GLU A 104 27.23 -15.71 -16.62
C GLU A 104 26.90 -14.96 -15.31
N MET A 105 26.52 -13.68 -15.39
CA MET A 105 26.07 -12.89 -14.24
C MET A 105 24.59 -13.09 -13.95
N VAL A 106 23.77 -13.43 -14.97
CA VAL A 106 22.37 -13.82 -14.81
C VAL A 106 22.26 -15.06 -13.92
N LEU A 107 23.14 -16.05 -14.11
CA LEU A 107 23.16 -17.29 -13.32
C LEU A 107 23.63 -17.09 -11.87
N LYS A 108 24.36 -16.00 -11.58
CA LYS A 108 24.88 -15.69 -10.24
C LYS A 108 23.91 -14.86 -9.40
N ASP A 109 22.88 -14.29 -10.02
CA ASP A 109 21.83 -13.53 -9.35
C ASP A 109 20.53 -14.38 -9.28
N PRO A 110 20.15 -14.86 -8.08
CA PRO A 110 18.96 -15.70 -7.91
C PRO A 110 17.68 -15.04 -8.43
N TRP A 111 17.57 -13.71 -8.37
CA TRP A 111 16.40 -13.00 -8.89
C TRP A 111 16.41 -12.96 -10.42
N ARG A 112 17.57 -12.77 -11.08
CA ARG A 112 17.69 -12.85 -12.55
C ARG A 112 17.27 -14.22 -13.03
N SER A 113 17.81 -15.26 -12.41
CA SER A 113 17.44 -16.65 -12.69
C SER A 113 15.93 -16.89 -12.50
N TYR A 114 15.35 -16.41 -11.39
CA TYR A 114 13.94 -16.55 -11.10
C TYR A 114 13.02 -15.86 -12.12
N PHE A 115 13.38 -14.67 -12.59
CA PHE A 115 12.57 -13.95 -13.59
C PHE A 115 12.73 -14.50 -15.01
N MET A 116 13.89 -15.04 -15.36
CA MET A 116 14.20 -15.53 -16.71
C MET A 116 13.72 -16.97 -16.96
N ASN A 117 13.71 -17.84 -15.95
CA ASN A 117 13.37 -19.26 -16.11
C ASN A 117 11.86 -19.56 -16.18
N GLU A 118 11.08 -18.71 -16.87
CA GLU A 118 9.64 -18.87 -17.10
C GLU A 118 8.90 -19.45 -15.90
N SER A 119 9.08 -18.85 -14.72
CA SER A 119 8.95 -19.53 -13.43
C SER A 119 7.59 -20.16 -13.11
N GLY A 120 6.57 -20.03 -13.96
CA GLY A 120 5.19 -20.50 -13.70
C GLY A 120 4.57 -19.88 -12.45
N ASN A 121 5.32 -19.03 -11.75
CA ASN A 121 5.14 -18.59 -10.38
C ASN A 121 4.89 -17.08 -10.37
N CYS A 122 4.45 -16.58 -9.22
CA CYS A 122 4.14 -15.17 -9.04
C CYS A 122 5.41 -14.31 -8.89
N ILE A 123 5.75 -13.54 -9.92
CA ILE A 123 6.91 -12.65 -9.95
C ILE A 123 6.67 -11.29 -9.28
N LEU A 124 5.40 -10.87 -9.18
CA LEU A 124 5.02 -9.60 -8.57
C LEU A 124 3.57 -9.65 -8.10
N GLN A 125 3.30 -9.00 -6.96
CA GLN A 125 1.96 -8.95 -6.38
C GLN A 125 1.46 -7.52 -6.31
N GLY A 126 0.18 -7.32 -6.63
CA GLY A 126 -0.45 -6.02 -6.53
C GLY A 126 -1.89 -6.08 -6.05
N VAL A 127 -2.29 -5.09 -5.27
CA VAL A 127 -3.69 -4.86 -4.88
C VAL A 127 -4.33 -3.87 -5.85
N ILE A 128 -5.58 -4.12 -6.21
CA ILE A 128 -6.37 -3.30 -7.12
C ILE A 128 -7.41 -2.53 -6.31
N LEU A 129 -7.28 -1.21 -6.34
CA LEU A 129 -8.08 -0.27 -5.56
C LEU A 129 -8.77 0.72 -6.48
N ASP A 130 -9.85 1.31 -5.98
CA ASP A 130 -10.49 2.44 -6.65
C ASP A 130 -9.57 3.64 -6.69
N GLU A 131 -9.62 4.37 -7.81
CA GLU A 131 -8.86 5.60 -7.95
C GLU A 131 -9.42 6.67 -7.02
N ILE A 132 -8.59 7.18 -6.12
CA ILE A 132 -8.98 8.29 -5.24
C ILE A 132 -8.80 9.59 -6.02
N VAL A 133 -9.85 10.01 -6.72
CA VAL A 133 -9.84 11.24 -7.53
C VAL A 133 -9.92 12.48 -6.63
N ALA A 134 -9.13 13.50 -6.99
CA ALA A 134 -9.15 14.81 -6.35
C ALA A 134 -8.92 14.75 -4.84
N ALA A 135 -7.98 13.93 -4.38
CA ALA A 135 -7.52 13.90 -2.99
C ALA A 135 -6.10 14.45 -2.86
N ARG A 136 -5.75 14.86 -1.65
CA ARG A 136 -4.40 15.34 -1.29
C ARG A 136 -3.96 14.71 0.03
N HIS A 137 -2.66 14.64 0.27
CA HIS A 137 -2.16 14.25 1.59
C HIS A 137 -2.44 15.33 2.64
N ILE A 138 -2.37 14.92 3.90
CA ILE A 138 -2.54 15.80 5.06
C ILE A 138 -1.30 16.68 5.21
N ASP A 139 -1.51 17.99 5.28
CA ASP A 139 -0.49 18.98 5.59
C ASP A 139 -0.49 19.34 7.08
N ILE A 140 0.24 18.54 7.85
CA ILE A 140 0.38 18.71 9.30
C ILE A 140 1.28 19.90 9.71
N TYR A 141 1.98 20.55 8.77
CA TYR A 141 2.79 21.73 9.09
C TYR A 141 2.07 23.04 8.72
N GLY A 142 1.11 22.96 7.80
CA GLY A 142 0.24 24.06 7.43
C GLY A 142 -1.12 24.02 8.13
N SER A 143 -2.16 24.19 7.32
CA SER A 143 -3.52 24.51 7.75
C SER A 143 -4.30 23.33 8.33
N ASP A 144 -3.95 22.09 7.97
CA ASP A 144 -4.72 20.92 8.43
C ASP A 144 -4.47 20.58 9.89
N SER A 145 -3.29 20.93 10.42
CA SER A 145 -2.89 20.63 11.80
C SER A 145 -3.86 21.15 12.86
N SER A 146 -4.62 22.20 12.56
CA SER A 146 -5.65 22.77 13.44
C SER A 146 -7.08 22.45 13.01
N ASN A 147 -7.27 21.66 11.94
CA ASN A 147 -8.60 21.36 11.41
C ASN A 147 -9.24 20.20 12.18
N PHE A 148 -10.20 20.55 13.04
CA PHE A 148 -10.92 19.59 13.87
C PHE A 148 -11.76 18.58 13.06
N ASN A 149 -12.27 18.95 11.89
CA ASN A 149 -13.05 18.03 11.06
C ASN A 149 -12.17 16.93 10.48
N ILE A 150 -10.97 17.26 10.01
CA ILE A 150 -9.99 16.28 9.53
C ILE A 150 -9.60 15.36 10.68
N ALA A 151 -9.25 15.91 11.84
CA ALA A 151 -8.92 15.14 13.04
C ALA A 151 -10.04 14.16 13.43
N ARG A 152 -11.28 14.64 13.50
CA ARG A 152 -12.44 13.80 13.80
C ARG A 152 -12.64 12.72 12.74
N SER A 153 -12.57 13.06 11.45
CA SER A 153 -12.80 12.12 10.36
C SER A 153 -11.78 10.99 10.35
N GLY A 154 -10.48 11.28 10.53
CA GLY A 154 -9.46 10.24 10.62
C GLY A 154 -9.68 9.32 11.81
N ARG A 155 -10.06 9.89 12.97
CA ARG A 155 -10.36 9.13 14.19
C ARG A 155 -11.57 8.20 14.00
N GLU A 156 -12.64 8.68 13.38
CA GLU A 156 -13.81 7.86 13.04
C GLU A 156 -13.45 6.75 12.04
N GLY A 157 -12.61 7.05 11.05
CA GLY A 157 -12.04 6.07 10.13
C GLY A 157 -11.29 4.97 10.87
N LEU A 158 -10.38 5.32 11.79
CA LEU A 158 -9.65 4.34 12.61
C LEU A 158 -10.58 3.51 13.48
N LYS A 159 -11.65 4.10 14.04
CA LYS A 159 -12.62 3.36 14.85
C LYS A 159 -13.32 2.30 13.98
N ALA A 160 -13.70 2.68 12.77
CA ALA A 160 -14.32 1.76 11.81
C ALA A 160 -13.37 0.62 11.39
N LEU A 161 -12.06 0.87 11.29
CA LEU A 161 -11.04 -0.15 11.07
C LEU A 161 -10.92 -1.09 12.29
N HIS A 162 -10.79 -0.51 13.49
CA HIS A 162 -10.62 -1.28 14.73
C HIS A 162 -11.84 -2.15 15.05
N LEU A 163 -13.05 -1.68 14.76
CA LEU A 163 -14.29 -2.46 14.90
C LEU A 163 -14.33 -3.69 13.99
N ARG A 164 -13.55 -3.68 12.91
CA ARG A 164 -13.39 -4.82 11.98
C ARG A 164 -12.20 -5.70 12.33
N GLY A 165 -11.53 -5.44 13.45
CA GLY A 165 -10.35 -6.19 13.86
C GLY A 165 -9.09 -5.83 13.06
N ILE A 166 -9.03 -4.63 12.46
CA ILE A 166 -7.89 -4.20 11.63
C ILE A 166 -7.14 -3.07 12.34
N LEU A 167 -5.84 -3.23 12.55
CA LEU A 167 -4.91 -2.14 12.86
C LEU A 167 -4.29 -1.64 11.56
N HIS A 168 -4.13 -0.32 11.43
CA HIS A 168 -3.46 0.26 10.27
C HIS A 168 -1.95 -0.01 10.29
N GLY A 169 -1.33 0.05 11.48
CA GLY A 169 0.08 -0.23 11.72
C GLY A 169 1.04 0.93 11.48
N ASP A 170 0.63 1.99 10.77
CA ASP A 170 1.50 3.15 10.46
C ASP A 170 0.73 4.47 10.37
N VAL A 171 -0.15 4.72 11.35
CA VAL A 171 -0.99 5.94 11.40
C VAL A 171 -0.19 7.24 11.57
N LYS A 172 1.07 7.13 12.02
CA LYS A 172 2.00 8.25 12.16
C LYS A 172 2.53 8.76 10.81
N ASN A 173 2.37 7.98 9.75
CA ASN A 173 2.82 8.37 8.45
C ASN A 173 1.68 9.08 7.72
N ARG A 174 1.76 10.41 7.64
CA ARG A 174 0.76 11.26 6.97
C ARG A 174 0.52 10.89 5.49
N LEU A 175 1.45 10.18 4.85
CA LEU A 175 1.29 9.73 3.46
C LEU A 175 0.32 8.55 3.35
N ASN A 176 0.00 7.88 4.46
CA ASN A 176 -0.94 6.78 4.53
C ASN A 176 -2.39 7.26 4.78
N ALA A 177 -2.61 8.56 4.69
CA ALA A 177 -3.92 9.17 4.75
C ALA A 177 -4.06 10.26 3.69
N MET A 178 -5.26 10.37 3.13
CA MET A 178 -5.60 11.40 2.15
C MET A 178 -6.89 12.11 2.55
N ILE A 179 -7.03 13.38 2.15
CA ILE A 179 -8.25 14.17 2.32
C ILE A 179 -8.86 14.39 0.95
N LYS A 180 -10.15 14.08 0.80
CA LYS A 180 -10.88 14.34 -0.45
C LYS A 180 -11.11 15.85 -0.61
N ARG A 181 -10.84 16.48 -1.76
CA ARG A 181 -11.01 17.94 -1.92
C ARG A 181 -12.43 18.46 -1.66
N SER A 182 -13.44 17.61 -1.86
CA SER A 182 -14.84 17.97 -1.65
C SER A 182 -15.30 17.92 -0.18
N GLY A 183 -14.39 17.72 0.78
CA GLY A 183 -14.71 17.79 2.21
C GLY A 183 -13.58 17.29 3.11
N ASP A 184 -13.63 17.61 4.41
CA ASP A 184 -12.61 17.22 5.40
C ASP A 184 -12.60 15.71 5.75
N ARG A 185 -12.99 14.85 4.80
CA ARG A 185 -13.06 13.40 4.96
C ARG A 185 -11.69 12.77 4.70
N VAL A 186 -11.15 12.12 5.74
CA VAL A 186 -9.92 11.35 5.68
C VAL A 186 -10.20 9.97 5.07
N ILE A 187 -9.34 9.53 4.16
CA ILE A 187 -9.32 8.21 3.56
C ILE A 187 -8.00 7.55 3.97
N TRP A 188 -8.09 6.43 4.68
CA TRP A 188 -6.96 5.62 5.10
C TRP A 188 -6.52 4.70 3.94
N ILE A 189 -5.21 4.66 3.71
CA ILE A 189 -4.57 3.88 2.65
C ILE A 189 -3.29 3.24 3.19
N ASP A 190 -2.75 2.27 2.47
CA ASP A 190 -1.50 1.59 2.85
C ASP A 190 -1.56 0.79 4.16
N PHE A 191 -2.21 -0.37 4.09
CA PHE A 191 -2.30 -1.32 5.20
C PHE A 191 -1.13 -2.32 5.23
N SER A 192 -0.01 -2.02 4.57
CA SER A 192 1.14 -2.94 4.47
C SER A 192 1.78 -3.26 5.83
N MET A 193 1.70 -2.31 6.76
CA MET A 193 2.17 -2.45 8.14
C MET A 193 1.07 -2.94 9.09
N GLY A 194 -0.12 -3.19 8.56
CA GLY A 194 -1.31 -3.54 9.33
C GLY A 194 -1.21 -4.88 10.02
N GLU A 195 -2.07 -5.05 11.01
CA GLU A 195 -2.27 -6.32 11.70
C GLU A 195 -3.77 -6.59 11.78
N GLU A 196 -4.13 -7.86 11.76
CA GLU A 196 -5.50 -8.30 11.92
C GLU A 196 -5.67 -9.14 13.17
N CYS A 197 -6.83 -8.99 13.78
CA CYS A 197 -7.31 -9.84 14.85
C CYS A 197 -8.74 -10.27 14.51
N ASP A 198 -9.17 -11.41 15.03
CA ASP A 198 -10.58 -11.75 14.97
C ASP A 198 -11.37 -10.68 15.76
N ALA A 199 -12.36 -10.06 15.12
CA ALA A 199 -13.18 -9.01 15.73
C ALA A 199 -13.92 -9.50 16.99
N ASN A 200 -14.16 -10.82 17.09
CA ASN A 200 -14.78 -11.46 18.25
C ASN A 200 -13.78 -11.83 19.35
N ALA A 201 -12.48 -11.83 19.05
CA ALA A 201 -11.46 -12.10 20.04
C ALA A 201 -11.36 -10.90 21.00
N LYS A 202 -11.51 -11.17 22.30
CA LYS A 202 -11.25 -10.18 23.37
C LYS A 202 -9.75 -9.94 23.56
N ASP A 203 -8.99 -9.83 22.46
CA ASP A 203 -7.55 -9.64 22.48
C ASP A 203 -7.21 -8.29 23.16
N LYS A 204 -6.59 -8.40 24.34
CA LYS A 204 -6.13 -7.24 25.11
C LYS A 204 -4.98 -6.51 24.39
N GLY A 205 -4.13 -7.26 23.68
CA GLY A 205 -3.04 -6.76 22.87
C GLY A 205 -3.54 -5.89 21.72
N PHE A 206 -4.49 -6.40 20.93
CA PHE A 206 -5.13 -5.64 19.85
C PHE A 206 -5.72 -4.32 20.35
N ARG A 207 -6.56 -4.37 21.40
CA ARG A 207 -7.19 -3.17 21.98
C ARG A 207 -6.17 -2.16 22.50
N ARG A 208 -5.03 -2.61 23.02
CA ARG A 208 -3.93 -1.73 23.44
C ARG A 208 -3.29 -1.03 22.24
N LYS A 209 -3.03 -1.75 21.14
CA LYS A 209 -2.48 -1.20 19.90
C LYS A 209 -3.47 -0.24 19.22
N ALA A 210 -4.76 -0.58 19.16
CA ALA A 210 -5.82 0.26 18.63
C ALA A 210 -5.92 1.62 19.37
N ARG A 211 -5.88 1.60 20.71
CA ARG A 211 -5.82 2.83 21.52
C ARG A 211 -4.55 3.64 21.27
N ARG A 212 -3.42 2.97 20.96
CA ARG A 212 -2.18 3.67 20.62
C ARG A 212 -2.30 4.38 19.26
N GLU A 213 -2.86 3.73 18.24
CA GLU A 213 -3.09 4.37 16.94
C GLU A 213 -3.98 5.62 17.07
N MET A 214 -5.04 5.54 17.88
CA MET A 214 -5.89 6.70 18.17
C MET A 214 -5.10 7.88 18.75
N ARG A 215 -4.25 7.62 19.76
CA ARG A 215 -3.43 8.66 20.38
C ARG A 215 -2.37 9.22 19.43
N GLU A 216 -1.78 8.37 18.60
CA GLU A 216 -0.79 8.79 17.60
C GLU A 216 -1.43 9.70 16.56
N TRP A 217 -2.66 9.38 16.13
CA TRP A 217 -3.45 10.25 15.26
C TRP A 217 -3.79 11.58 15.92
N ASP A 218 -4.34 11.55 17.15
CA ASP A 218 -4.74 12.76 17.88
C ASP A 218 -3.54 13.70 18.09
N ARG A 219 -2.33 13.15 18.32
CA ARG A 219 -1.10 13.92 18.49
C ARG A 219 -0.77 14.83 17.31
N PHE A 220 -1.12 14.49 16.06
CA PHE A 220 -0.88 15.38 14.91
C PHE A 220 -1.57 16.74 15.04
N PHE A 221 -2.70 16.76 15.75
CA PHE A 221 -3.56 17.94 15.84
C PHE A 221 -3.44 18.66 17.20
N GLU A 222 -2.72 18.06 18.15
CA GLU A 222 -2.46 18.65 19.48
C GLU A 222 -1.21 19.55 19.51
N VAL A 223 -0.28 19.41 18.57
CA VAL A 223 1.04 20.09 18.55
C VAL A 223 0.95 21.63 18.58
N ARG A 224 -0.22 22.24 18.32
CA ARG A 224 -0.43 23.70 18.40
C ARG A 224 -1.22 24.20 19.60
N LYS A 225 -1.72 23.34 20.49
CA LYS A 225 -2.44 23.80 21.69
C LYS A 225 -1.54 24.38 22.80
N VAL A 226 -0.22 24.24 22.68
CA VAL A 226 0.76 24.62 23.73
C VAL A 226 1.43 25.99 23.47
N GLY A 227 0.96 26.74 22.46
CA GLY A 227 1.43 28.11 22.20
C GLY A 227 0.28 29.12 22.30
N LYS A 228 -0.15 29.41 23.53
CA LYS A 228 -0.93 30.61 23.87
C LYS A 228 -0.29 31.28 25.07
#